data_AF-A0A661UHL7-F1
#
_entry.id   AF-A0A661UHL7-F1
#
_cell.length_a   1.000
_cell.length_b   1.000
_cell.length_c   1.000
_cell.angle_alpha   90.00
_cell.angle_beta   90.00
_cell.angle_gamma   90.00
#
_symmetry.space_group_name_H-M   'P 1'
#
loop_
_entity.id
_entity.type
_entity.pdbx_description
1 polymer ?
#
loop_
_entity_poly.entity_id
_entity_poly.type
_entity_poly.pdbx_seq_one_letter_code
_entity_poly.pdbx_strand_id
1 'polypeptide(L)'
;MKNFYWKDFHTLITKILAYGQFLGEMTQTNENTKKNNFFPNFKPGFAFDLPFDEALKYFRSLDITTPDKFYENVKNYSGIAFTISKITSEKTLSAVKKEFAKNLAKTLDPQKLKEKIRTIAEKRGETKLSHFHLQTIVQTNLQTAFSKGNYLKLRENKKPFWQYIAIDDNRTTPLCASLDMKVFQSDDPFWDTYYPPNHFNCRSTVV
;
A
#
# COMPACT_ATOMS: atom_id res chain seq x y z
N MET A 1 -19.55 23.66 3.69
CA MET A 1 -18.30 24.06 3.00
C MET A 1 -17.83 22.93 2.10
N LYS A 2 -17.81 23.23 0.79
CA LYS A 2 -17.09 22.64 -0.36
C LYS A 2 -16.76 21.12 -0.44
N ASN A 3 -17.51 20.48 -1.34
CA ASN A 3 -17.28 19.21 -2.03
C ASN A 3 -16.03 19.19 -2.96
N PHE A 4 -14.83 19.57 -2.49
CA PHE A 4 -13.67 19.76 -3.38
C PHE A 4 -12.51 18.76 -3.23
N TYR A 5 -12.56 17.75 -2.35
CA TYR A 5 -11.36 16.95 -2.01
C TYR A 5 -11.27 15.56 -2.67
N TRP A 6 -12.27 15.13 -3.44
CA TRP A 6 -12.34 13.74 -3.94
C TRP A 6 -11.59 13.51 -5.27
N LYS A 7 -11.54 14.50 -6.17
CA LYS A 7 -10.84 14.37 -7.46
C LYS A 7 -9.32 14.35 -7.29
N ASP A 8 -8.79 15.17 -6.39
CA ASP A 8 -7.35 15.32 -6.19
C ASP A 8 -6.76 14.07 -5.51
N PHE A 9 -7.51 13.49 -4.57
CA PHE A 9 -7.17 12.23 -3.92
C PHE A 9 -7.16 11.04 -4.89
N HIS A 10 -8.14 10.95 -5.80
CA HIS A 10 -8.18 9.91 -6.82
C HIS A 10 -7.00 10.03 -7.79
N THR A 11 -6.65 11.25 -8.21
CA THR A 11 -5.48 11.51 -9.06
C THR A 11 -4.17 11.15 -8.36
N LEU A 12 -4.03 11.44 -7.07
CA LEU A 12 -2.85 11.13 -6.27
C LEU A 12 -2.64 9.61 -6.11
N ILE A 13 -3.70 8.88 -5.71
CA ILE A 13 -3.64 7.42 -5.61
C ILE A 13 -3.45 6.78 -6.98
N THR A 14 -4.10 7.29 -8.03
CA THR A 14 -3.91 6.77 -9.40
C THR A 14 -2.47 6.98 -9.87
N LYS A 15 -1.82 8.11 -9.55
CA LYS A 15 -0.41 8.32 -9.86
C LYS A 15 0.50 7.41 -9.04
N ILE A 16 0.29 7.29 -7.72
CA ILE A 16 1.11 6.39 -6.87
C ILE A 16 0.94 4.92 -7.30
N LEU A 17 -0.28 4.49 -7.62
CA LEU A 17 -0.55 3.14 -8.11
C LEU A 17 -0.08 2.94 -9.55
N ALA A 18 -0.16 3.93 -10.44
CA ALA A 18 0.35 3.85 -11.80
C ALA A 18 1.88 3.83 -11.82
N TYR A 19 2.56 4.64 -11.00
CA TYR A 19 4.01 4.55 -10.81
C TYR A 19 4.40 3.22 -10.17
N GLY A 20 3.65 2.74 -9.17
CA GLY A 20 3.86 1.42 -8.58
C GLY A 20 3.63 0.27 -9.55
N GLN A 21 2.61 0.36 -10.42
CA GLN A 21 2.32 -0.62 -11.47
C GLN A 21 3.36 -0.57 -12.58
N PHE A 22 3.75 0.62 -13.03
CA PHE A 22 4.78 0.82 -14.06
C PHE A 22 6.16 0.33 -13.58
N LEU A 23 6.54 0.66 -12.34
CA LEU A 23 7.76 0.12 -11.72
C LEU A 23 7.65 -1.39 -11.47
N GLY A 24 6.46 -1.89 -11.10
CA GLY A 24 6.17 -3.31 -10.94
C GLY A 24 6.23 -4.12 -12.25
N GLU A 25 5.80 -3.55 -13.36
CA GLU A 25 5.89 -4.14 -14.70
C GLU A 25 7.34 -4.13 -15.21
N MET A 26 8.12 -3.08 -14.90
CA MET A 26 9.57 -3.04 -15.18
C MET A 26 10.38 -4.02 -14.33
N THR A 27 9.93 -4.38 -13.13
CA THR A 27 10.61 -5.38 -12.29
C THR A 27 10.18 -6.81 -12.61
N GLN A 28 8.90 -7.05 -12.91
CA GLN A 28 8.40 -8.37 -13.33
C GLN A 28 8.89 -8.82 -14.71
N THR A 29 9.27 -7.88 -15.59
CA THR A 29 9.88 -8.22 -16.89
C THR A 29 11.32 -8.74 -16.78
N ASN A 30 11.96 -8.67 -15.60
CA ASN A 30 13.32 -9.15 -15.39
C ASN A 30 13.43 -10.56 -14.80
N GLU A 31 12.33 -11.21 -14.42
CA GLU A 31 12.35 -12.60 -13.93
C GLU A 31 11.47 -13.52 -14.80
N ASN A 32 12.13 -14.45 -15.50
CA ASN A 32 11.57 -15.61 -16.19
C ASN A 32 10.84 -15.42 -17.53
N THR A 33 11.55 -14.94 -18.56
CA THR A 33 11.39 -15.54 -19.89
C THR A 33 12.75 -15.96 -20.45
N LYS A 34 12.92 -17.26 -20.69
CA LYS A 34 13.96 -17.75 -21.61
C LYS A 34 13.77 -16.98 -22.92
N LYS A 35 14.74 -16.12 -23.26
CA LYS A 35 14.73 -15.31 -24.47
C LYS A 35 14.83 -16.20 -25.70
N ASN A 36 13.70 -16.73 -26.17
CA ASN A 36 13.57 -17.04 -27.59
C ASN A 36 13.40 -15.69 -28.29
N ASN A 37 14.51 -15.14 -28.78
CA ASN A 37 14.55 -13.87 -29.51
C ASN A 37 13.76 -14.01 -30.82
N PHE A 38 12.45 -13.76 -30.77
CA PHE A 38 11.59 -13.69 -31.95
C PHE A 38 11.92 -12.47 -32.84
N PHE A 39 12.71 -11.52 -32.33
CA PHE A 39 13.29 -10.42 -33.09
C PHE A 39 14.78 -10.22 -32.72
N PRO A 40 15.72 -10.89 -33.40
CA PRO A 40 17.14 -10.86 -33.04
C PRO A 40 17.80 -9.48 -33.16
N ASN A 41 17.14 -8.49 -33.77
CA ASN A 41 17.66 -7.15 -34.01
C ASN A 41 16.82 -6.01 -33.40
N PHE A 42 15.85 -6.29 -32.52
CA PHE A 42 15.12 -5.21 -31.83
C PHE A 42 15.99 -4.60 -30.72
N LYS A 43 16.61 -3.45 -31.02
CA LYS A 43 17.18 -2.57 -30.00
C LYS A 43 16.06 -1.63 -29.55
N PRO A 44 15.65 -1.59 -28.26
CA PRO A 44 14.73 -0.57 -27.78
C PRO A 44 15.42 0.79 -27.86
N GLY A 45 15.30 1.46 -29.00
CA GLY A 45 15.69 2.85 -29.18
C GLY A 45 14.54 3.72 -28.76
N PHE A 46 14.70 4.46 -27.66
CA PHE A 46 13.86 5.63 -27.40
C PHE A 46 14.26 6.69 -28.44
N ALA A 47 13.53 6.74 -29.56
CA ALA A 47 13.72 7.77 -30.57
C ALA A 47 13.04 9.05 -30.08
N PHE A 48 13.81 10.06 -29.67
CA PHE A 48 13.32 11.38 -29.29
C PHE A 48 12.86 12.21 -30.51
N ASP A 49 13.14 11.68 -31.69
CA ASP A 49 13.12 12.38 -32.98
C ASP A 49 11.72 12.32 -33.64
N LEU A 50 10.77 11.63 -33.01
CA LEU A 50 9.39 11.50 -33.48
C LEU A 50 8.42 12.05 -32.43
N PRO A 51 7.42 12.87 -32.83
CA PRO A 51 6.37 13.29 -31.93
C PRO A 51 5.60 12.07 -31.42
N PHE A 52 5.56 11.90 -30.10
CA PHE A 52 4.80 10.84 -29.44
C PHE A 52 3.48 11.43 -28.95
N ASP A 53 2.48 11.42 -29.83
CA ASP A 53 1.21 12.12 -29.63
C ASP A 53 0.47 11.67 -28.36
N GLU A 54 0.52 10.38 -28.02
CA GLU A 54 -0.04 9.85 -26.79
C GLU A 54 0.67 10.41 -25.55
N ALA A 55 2.00 10.51 -25.58
CA ALA A 55 2.77 11.10 -24.49
C ALA A 55 2.50 12.60 -24.35
N LEU A 56 2.38 13.32 -25.48
CA LEU A 56 2.02 14.74 -25.48
C LEU A 56 0.60 14.97 -24.93
N LYS A 57 -0.36 14.12 -25.31
CA LYS A 57 -1.74 14.17 -24.80
C LYS A 57 -1.77 13.89 -23.29
N TYR A 58 -1.05 12.88 -22.83
CA TYR A 58 -0.90 12.60 -21.40
C TYR A 58 -0.26 13.80 -20.67
N PHE A 59 0.86 14.32 -21.16
CA PHE A 59 1.58 15.41 -20.52
C PHE A 59 0.73 16.69 -20.43
N ARG A 60 -0.02 17.01 -21.49
CA ARG A 60 -0.99 18.13 -21.48
C ARG A 60 -2.16 17.93 -20.53
N SER A 61 -2.50 16.68 -20.19
CA SER A 61 -3.56 16.39 -19.21
C SER A 61 -3.11 16.53 -17.75
N LEU A 62 -1.81 16.71 -17.50
CA LEU A 62 -1.27 16.87 -16.15
C LEU A 62 -1.65 18.25 -15.59
N ASP A 63 -2.20 18.25 -14.39
CA ASP A 63 -2.41 19.47 -13.62
C ASP A 63 -1.08 19.99 -13.03
N ILE A 64 -0.99 21.31 -12.82
CA ILE A 64 0.22 21.99 -12.35
C ILE A 64 0.13 22.23 -10.83
N THR A 65 1.10 21.73 -10.07
CA THR A 65 1.27 21.99 -8.64
C THR A 65 2.75 22.15 -8.30
N THR A 66 3.06 22.84 -7.20
CA THR A 66 4.44 22.88 -6.68
C THR A 66 4.77 21.57 -5.94
N PRO A 67 6.07 21.19 -5.89
CA PRO A 67 6.51 20.04 -5.10
C PRO A 67 6.09 20.12 -3.63
N ASP A 68 6.25 21.28 -2.99
CA ASP A 68 5.89 21.46 -1.57
C ASP A 68 4.42 21.17 -1.32
N LYS A 69 3.52 21.74 -2.13
CA LYS A 69 2.08 21.51 -2.03
C LYS A 69 1.72 20.04 -2.31
N PHE A 70 2.42 19.39 -3.23
CA PHE A 70 2.22 17.97 -3.50
C PHE A 70 2.59 17.11 -2.28
N TYR A 71 3.77 17.31 -1.70
CA TYR A 71 4.23 16.54 -0.54
C TYR A 71 3.45 16.86 0.74
N GLU A 72 3.02 18.11 0.93
CA GLU A 72 2.13 18.48 2.03
C GLU A 72 0.80 17.74 1.94
N ASN A 73 0.19 17.68 0.75
CA ASN A 73 -1.03 16.91 0.53
C ASN A 73 -0.80 15.41 0.81
N VAL A 74 0.30 14.82 0.33
CA VAL A 74 0.65 13.43 0.65
C VAL A 74 0.76 13.24 2.16
N LYS A 75 1.47 14.12 2.86
CA LYS A 75 1.67 14.07 4.31
C LYS A 75 0.35 14.16 5.08
N ASN A 76 -0.55 15.04 4.64
CA ASN A 76 -1.87 15.24 5.24
C ASN A 76 -2.78 14.01 5.12
N TYR A 77 -2.53 13.10 4.18
CA TYR A 77 -3.31 11.87 4.03
C TYR A 77 -2.55 10.62 4.49
N SER A 78 -1.22 10.60 4.35
CA SER A 78 -0.36 9.47 4.68
C SER A 78 -0.47 9.11 6.15
N GLY A 79 -0.84 7.87 6.44
CA GLY A 79 -0.97 7.37 7.81
C GLY A 79 -2.27 7.70 8.53
N ILE A 80 -3.14 8.58 7.99
CA ILE A 80 -4.43 8.92 8.62
C ILE A 80 -5.66 8.60 7.76
N ALA A 81 -5.50 8.54 6.43
CA ALA A 81 -6.58 8.21 5.52
C ALA A 81 -6.79 6.69 5.41
N PHE A 82 -8.07 6.25 5.39
CA PHE A 82 -8.44 4.86 5.13
C PHE A 82 -9.12 4.76 3.77
N THR A 83 -8.51 4.04 2.83
CA THR A 83 -9.01 3.90 1.46
C THR A 83 -8.81 2.51 0.89
N ILE A 84 -9.65 2.17 -0.09
CA ILE A 84 -9.62 0.89 -0.79
C ILE A 84 -9.74 1.18 -2.29
N SER A 85 -8.83 0.61 -3.08
CA SER A 85 -8.90 0.70 -4.54
C SER A 85 -10.25 0.18 -5.05
N LYS A 86 -10.83 0.84 -6.06
CA LYS A 86 -12.14 0.52 -6.64
C LYS A 86 -13.38 0.76 -5.75
N ILE A 87 -13.20 1.33 -4.54
CA ILE A 87 -14.29 1.86 -3.74
C ILE A 87 -14.23 3.38 -3.78
N THR A 88 -15.26 4.02 -4.34
CA THR A 88 -15.31 5.48 -4.48
C THR A 88 -16.25 6.16 -3.50
N SER A 89 -17.17 5.42 -2.86
CA SER A 89 -18.09 6.05 -1.91
C SER A 89 -17.47 6.15 -0.52
N GLU A 90 -17.46 7.37 0.02
CA GLU A 90 -17.14 7.62 1.43
C GLU A 90 -18.06 6.82 2.38
N LYS A 91 -19.35 6.67 2.02
CA LYS A 91 -20.30 5.87 2.79
C LYS A 91 -19.91 4.39 2.81
N THR A 92 -19.38 3.88 1.70
CA THR A 92 -18.85 2.50 1.63
C THR A 92 -17.61 2.36 2.50
N LEU A 93 -16.60 3.23 2.31
CA LEU A 93 -15.36 3.22 3.09
C LEU A 93 -15.64 3.31 4.59
N SER A 94 -16.54 4.21 5.01
CA SER A 94 -16.94 4.39 6.40
C SER A 94 -17.55 3.12 7.00
N ALA A 95 -18.43 2.42 6.28
CA ALA A 95 -19.00 1.18 6.80
C ALA A 95 -17.99 0.04 6.83
N VAL A 96 -17.11 -0.06 5.84
CA VAL A 96 -16.03 -1.05 5.86
C VAL A 96 -15.12 -0.80 7.07
N LYS A 97 -14.72 0.46 7.31
CA LYS A 97 -13.93 0.84 8.50
C LYS A 97 -14.63 0.45 9.81
N LYS A 98 -15.95 0.65 9.90
CA LYS A 98 -16.75 0.21 11.06
C LYS A 98 -16.72 -1.31 11.27
N GLU A 99 -16.77 -2.09 10.19
CA GLU A 99 -16.67 -3.56 10.29
C GLU A 99 -15.27 -4.01 10.74
N PHE A 100 -14.20 -3.37 10.27
CA PHE A 100 -12.85 -3.61 10.79
C PHE A 100 -12.78 -3.35 12.29
N ALA A 101 -13.26 -2.18 12.74
CA ALA A 101 -13.26 -1.81 14.16
C ALA A 101 -14.05 -2.82 15.03
N LYS A 102 -15.22 -3.26 14.55
CA LYS A 102 -16.04 -4.27 15.23
C LYS A 102 -15.32 -5.62 15.35
N ASN A 103 -14.64 -6.07 14.30
CA ASN A 103 -13.89 -7.32 14.32
C ASN A 103 -12.71 -7.25 15.28
N LEU A 104 -11.93 -6.16 15.24
CA LEU A 104 -10.81 -5.94 16.15
C LEU A 104 -11.25 -5.89 17.63
N ALA A 105 -12.44 -5.36 17.91
CA ALA A 105 -12.92 -5.20 19.29
C ALA A 105 -13.55 -6.47 19.90
N LYS A 106 -14.07 -7.41 19.09
CA LYS A 106 -14.88 -8.54 19.60
C LYS A 106 -14.44 -9.90 19.11
N THR A 107 -14.20 -10.06 17.82
CA THR A 107 -13.90 -11.36 17.20
C THR A 107 -13.13 -11.13 15.91
N LEU A 108 -11.88 -11.59 15.87
CA LEU A 108 -11.07 -11.53 14.66
C LEU A 108 -11.31 -12.77 13.81
N ASP A 109 -12.17 -12.64 12.79
CA ASP A 109 -12.37 -13.68 11.77
C ASP A 109 -12.12 -13.07 10.38
N PRO A 110 -10.90 -13.21 9.83
CA PRO A 110 -10.55 -12.62 8.54
C PRO A 110 -11.42 -13.10 7.38
N GLN A 111 -11.92 -14.35 7.42
CA GLN A 111 -12.79 -14.87 6.37
C GLN A 111 -14.16 -14.20 6.42
N LYS A 112 -14.79 -14.15 7.59
CA LYS A 112 -16.08 -13.44 7.74
C LYS A 112 -15.96 -11.96 7.40
N LEU A 113 -14.84 -11.33 7.76
CA LEU A 113 -14.60 -9.92 7.42
C LEU A 113 -14.51 -9.71 5.90
N LYS A 114 -13.79 -10.58 5.16
CA LYS A 114 -13.75 -10.53 3.69
C LYS A 114 -15.15 -10.59 3.09
N GLU A 115 -15.96 -11.54 3.55
CA GLU A 115 -17.32 -11.74 3.05
C GLU A 115 -18.25 -10.57 3.36
N LYS A 116 -18.08 -9.97 4.54
CA LYS A 116 -18.82 -8.77 4.94
C LYS A 116 -18.47 -7.56 4.08
N ILE A 117 -17.18 -7.34 3.81
CA ILE A 117 -16.71 -6.24 2.95
C ILE A 117 -17.24 -6.42 1.53
N ARG A 118 -17.17 -7.63 0.98
CA ARG A 118 -17.76 -7.97 -0.33
C ARG A 118 -19.23 -7.58 -0.39
N THR A 119 -20.01 -8.04 0.61
CA THR A 119 -21.45 -7.76 0.70
C THR A 119 -21.73 -6.25 0.79
N ILE A 120 -20.93 -5.49 1.55
CA ILE A 120 -21.10 -4.03 1.69
C ILE A 120 -20.84 -3.32 0.37
N ALA A 121 -19.77 -3.68 -0.34
CA ALA A 121 -19.41 -3.10 -1.63
C ALA A 121 -20.49 -3.39 -2.68
N GLU A 122 -20.91 -4.65 -2.81
CA GLU A 122 -21.93 -5.08 -3.78
C GLU A 122 -23.29 -4.42 -3.53
N LYS A 123 -23.75 -4.39 -2.26
CA LYS A 123 -25.03 -3.75 -1.89
C LYS A 123 -25.09 -2.25 -2.20
N ARG A 124 -23.93 -1.61 -2.37
CA ARG A 124 -23.82 -0.16 -2.62
C ARG A 124 -23.42 0.17 -4.04
N GLY A 125 -23.41 -0.81 -4.94
CA GLY A 125 -23.11 -0.61 -6.35
C GLY A 125 -21.64 -0.26 -6.63
N GLU A 126 -20.73 -0.60 -5.72
CA GLU A 126 -19.29 -0.43 -5.95
C GLU A 126 -18.78 -1.44 -6.97
N THR A 127 -17.61 -1.16 -7.55
CA THR A 127 -16.96 -2.10 -8.45
C THR A 127 -16.68 -3.41 -7.74
N LYS A 128 -17.00 -4.54 -8.40
CA LYS A 128 -16.79 -5.87 -7.87
C LYS A 128 -15.31 -6.09 -7.51
N LEU A 129 -15.06 -6.51 -6.27
CA LEU A 129 -13.73 -6.83 -5.76
C LEU A 129 -13.46 -8.33 -5.94
N SER A 130 -12.30 -8.68 -6.50
CA SER A 130 -11.90 -10.09 -6.62
C SER A 130 -11.57 -10.69 -5.25
N HIS A 131 -11.59 -12.01 -5.15
CA HIS A 131 -11.27 -12.71 -3.90
C HIS A 131 -9.86 -12.36 -3.38
N PHE A 132 -8.88 -12.29 -4.28
CA PHE A 132 -7.51 -11.90 -3.97
C PHE A 132 -7.42 -10.44 -3.51
N HIS A 133 -8.17 -9.53 -4.14
CA HIS A 133 -8.18 -8.13 -3.72
C HIS A 133 -8.78 -7.97 -2.32
N LEU A 134 -9.90 -8.64 -2.03
CA LEU A 134 -10.50 -8.66 -0.69
C LEU A 134 -9.53 -9.22 0.37
N GLN A 135 -8.81 -10.28 0.03
CA GLN A 135 -7.80 -10.85 0.91
C GLN A 135 -6.69 -9.85 1.22
N THR A 136 -6.15 -9.20 0.18
CA THR A 136 -5.17 -8.14 0.27
C THR A 136 -5.65 -7.00 1.19
N ILE A 137 -6.88 -6.51 0.99
CA ILE A 137 -7.45 -5.44 1.79
C ILE A 137 -7.51 -5.85 3.27
N VAL A 138 -8.04 -7.04 3.56
CA VAL A 138 -8.20 -7.51 4.93
C VAL A 138 -6.85 -7.75 5.61
N GLN A 139 -5.94 -8.48 4.97
CA GLN A 139 -4.63 -8.79 5.54
C GLN A 139 -3.82 -7.52 5.82
N THR A 140 -3.73 -6.62 4.84
CA THR A 140 -2.93 -5.39 4.97
C THR A 140 -3.47 -4.50 6.09
N ASN A 141 -4.78 -4.26 6.14
CA ASN A 141 -5.35 -3.39 7.15
C ASN A 141 -5.24 -3.97 8.57
N LEU A 142 -5.41 -5.29 8.71
CA LEU A 142 -5.21 -5.95 10.00
C LEU A 142 -3.75 -5.89 10.44
N GLN A 143 -2.80 -6.22 9.57
CA GLN A 143 -1.36 -6.15 9.89
C GLN A 143 -0.95 -4.73 10.30
N THR A 144 -1.37 -3.71 9.56
CA THR A 144 -1.11 -2.30 9.91
C THR A 144 -1.72 -1.94 11.26
N ALA A 145 -2.97 -2.34 11.53
CA ALA A 145 -3.64 -2.04 12.79
C ALA A 145 -2.96 -2.72 13.99
N PHE A 146 -2.64 -4.01 13.86
CA PHE A 146 -1.93 -4.76 14.90
C PHE A 146 -0.54 -4.21 15.17
N SER A 147 0.23 -3.90 14.12
CA SER A 147 1.57 -3.33 14.29
C SER A 147 1.54 -1.96 14.98
N LYS A 148 0.58 -1.10 14.60
CA LYS A 148 0.40 0.20 15.26
C LYS A 148 -0.02 0.05 16.72
N GLY A 149 -0.91 -0.89 17.02
CA GLY A 149 -1.29 -1.22 18.40
C GLY A 149 -0.08 -1.71 19.22
N ASN A 150 0.74 -2.59 18.63
CA ASN A 150 1.96 -3.07 19.27
C ASN A 150 2.95 -1.94 19.55
N TYR A 151 3.12 -1.00 18.60
CA TYR A 151 4.01 0.16 18.78
C TYR A 151 3.60 0.99 20.00
N LEU A 152 2.31 1.30 20.13
CA LEU A 152 1.78 2.06 21.26
C LEU A 152 2.00 1.31 22.58
N LYS A 153 1.73 0.00 22.60
CA LYS A 153 1.97 -0.85 23.76
C LYS A 153 3.46 -0.89 24.17
N LEU A 154 4.36 -1.00 23.20
CA LEU A 154 5.81 -1.01 23.47
C LEU A 154 6.30 0.34 24.02
N ARG A 155 5.77 1.45 23.49
CA ARG A 155 6.03 2.80 24.01
C ARG A 155 5.54 2.97 25.46
N GLU A 156 4.38 2.41 25.80
CA GLU A 156 3.84 2.43 27.17
C GLU A 156 4.66 1.58 28.14
N ASN A 157 5.13 0.41 27.69
CA ASN A 157 5.92 -0.52 28.52
C ASN A 157 7.34 -0.02 28.87
N LYS A 158 7.82 1.05 28.23
CA LYS A 158 9.12 1.70 28.47
C LYS A 158 10.31 0.73 28.55
N LYS A 159 10.28 -0.36 27.79
CA LYS A 159 11.44 -1.26 27.66
C LYS A 159 12.56 -0.48 26.93
N PRO A 160 13.80 -0.49 27.46
CA PRO A 160 14.89 0.30 26.89
C PRO A 160 15.35 -0.23 25.53
N PHE A 161 15.11 -1.50 25.24
CA PHE A 161 15.47 -2.15 23.98
C PHE A 161 14.27 -2.86 23.39
N TRP A 162 14.21 -2.85 22.06
CA TRP A 162 13.22 -3.56 21.26
C TRP A 162 13.92 -4.47 20.26
N GLN A 163 13.32 -5.62 19.98
CA GLN A 163 13.84 -6.58 19.01
C GLN A 163 12.93 -6.70 17.79
N TYR A 164 13.51 -6.59 16.60
CA TYR A 164 12.82 -6.84 15.34
C TYR A 164 12.75 -8.34 15.09
N ILE A 165 11.55 -8.86 14.81
CA ILE A 165 11.31 -10.28 14.52
C ILE A 165 10.67 -10.41 13.15
N ALA A 166 11.32 -11.14 12.24
CA ALA A 166 10.74 -11.57 10.98
C ALA A 166 10.29 -13.03 11.05
N ILE A 167 9.35 -13.41 10.19
CA ILE A 167 9.04 -14.82 10.00
C ILE A 167 10.17 -15.44 9.18
N ASP A 168 10.72 -16.55 9.63
CA ASP A 168 11.70 -17.32 8.84
C ASP A 168 10.97 -18.24 7.85
N ASP A 169 10.57 -17.70 6.70
CA ASP A 169 10.00 -18.48 5.59
C ASP A 169 10.40 -17.92 4.21
N ASN A 170 10.07 -18.67 3.17
CA ASN A 170 10.39 -18.33 1.78
C ASN A 170 9.62 -17.13 1.21
N ARG A 171 8.71 -16.52 1.98
CA ARG A 171 7.93 -15.33 1.60
C ARG A 171 8.41 -14.08 2.32
N THR A 172 9.38 -14.21 3.22
CA THR A 172 10.02 -13.08 3.87
C THR A 172 10.96 -12.38 2.91
N THR A 173 10.84 -11.06 2.84
CA THR A 173 11.65 -10.24 1.94
C THR A 173 13.10 -10.18 2.43
N PRO A 174 14.09 -9.98 1.53
CA PRO A 174 15.48 -9.81 1.94
C PRO A 174 15.68 -8.69 2.97
N LEU A 175 14.89 -7.61 2.87
CA LEU A 175 14.87 -6.54 3.88
C LEU A 175 14.51 -7.09 5.25
N CYS A 176 13.35 -7.75 5.39
CA CYS A 176 12.90 -8.25 6.68
C CYS A 176 13.82 -9.34 7.23
N ALA A 177 14.34 -10.23 6.37
CA ALA A 177 15.31 -11.25 6.78
C ALA A 177 16.60 -10.61 7.32
N SER A 178 17.09 -9.54 6.66
CA SER A 178 18.28 -8.82 7.12
C SER A 178 18.10 -8.07 8.44
N LEU A 179 16.86 -7.84 8.86
CA LEU A 179 16.51 -7.16 10.12
C LEU A 179 16.15 -8.14 11.23
N ASP A 180 16.01 -9.44 10.92
CA ASP A 180 15.60 -10.43 11.90
C ASP A 180 16.58 -10.52 13.08
N MET A 181 16.01 -10.68 14.27
CA MET A 181 16.68 -10.71 15.57
C MET A 181 17.49 -9.45 15.95
N LYS A 182 17.52 -8.40 15.13
CA LYS A 182 18.24 -7.16 15.47
C LYS A 182 17.59 -6.44 16.66
N VAL A 183 18.43 -5.93 17.55
CA VAL A 183 18.01 -5.21 18.76
C VAL A 183 18.55 -3.79 18.72
N PHE A 184 17.68 -2.82 18.99
CA PHE A 184 18.03 -1.41 19.07
C PHE A 184 17.42 -0.79 20.33
N GLN A 185 17.94 0.38 20.75
CA GLN A 185 17.29 1.15 21.80
C GLN A 185 15.88 1.55 21.36
N SER A 186 14.94 1.66 22.29
CA SER A 186 13.54 1.93 21.92
C SER A 186 13.34 3.31 21.29
N ASP A 187 14.19 4.29 21.60
CA ASP A 187 14.20 5.64 21.02
C ASP A 187 15.17 5.81 19.83
N ASP A 188 15.77 4.71 19.36
CA ASP A 188 16.65 4.74 18.19
C ASP A 188 15.90 5.21 16.93
N PRO A 189 16.43 6.19 16.15
CA PRO A 189 15.84 6.64 14.88
C PRO A 189 15.61 5.53 13.85
N PHE A 190 16.27 4.37 14.01
CA PHE A 190 15.98 3.16 13.25
C PHE A 190 14.48 2.86 13.17
N TRP A 191 13.74 3.04 14.26
CA TRP A 191 12.31 2.73 14.33
C TRP A 191 11.43 3.70 13.54
N ASP A 192 11.92 4.91 13.23
CA ASP A 192 11.16 5.86 12.40
C ASP A 192 11.07 5.39 10.94
N THR A 193 12.03 4.55 10.51
CA THR A 193 12.12 4.06 9.14
C THR A 193 11.76 2.58 9.01
N TYR A 194 12.16 1.75 9.97
CA TYR A 194 12.11 0.29 9.84
C TYR A 194 11.14 -0.39 10.81
N TYR A 195 10.33 0.35 11.56
CA TYR A 195 9.27 -0.26 12.36
C TYR A 195 8.18 -0.83 11.42
N PRO A 196 7.81 -2.12 11.54
CA PRO A 196 6.91 -2.76 10.59
C PRO A 196 5.49 -2.15 10.61
N PRO A 197 4.69 -2.28 9.54
CA PRO A 197 4.99 -3.00 8.31
C PRO A 197 5.88 -2.19 7.34
N ASN A 198 6.97 -2.81 6.86
CA ASN A 198 7.94 -2.16 5.97
C ASN A 198 7.58 -2.28 4.47
N HIS A 199 6.62 -3.14 4.14
CA HIS A 199 6.18 -3.38 2.76
C HIS A 199 4.77 -3.99 2.77
N PHE A 200 4.19 -4.12 1.57
CA PHE A 200 2.91 -4.78 1.39
C PHE A 200 2.96 -6.23 1.91
N ASN A 201 1.96 -6.63 2.70
CA ASN A 201 1.88 -7.94 3.36
C ASN A 201 3.09 -8.30 4.26
N CYS A 202 3.71 -7.29 4.89
CA CYS A 202 4.77 -7.50 5.88
C CYS A 202 4.23 -8.19 7.14
N ARG A 203 4.90 -9.26 7.56
CA ARG A 203 4.50 -10.10 8.71
C ARG A 203 5.49 -10.05 9.87
N SER A 204 6.44 -9.12 9.82
CA SER A 204 7.35 -8.86 10.92
C SER A 204 6.65 -8.16 12.08
N THR A 205 7.21 -8.32 13.28
CA THR A 205 6.75 -7.64 14.50
C THR A 205 7.95 -7.13 15.29
N VAL A 206 7.67 -6.39 16.36
CA VAL A 206 8.67 -5.94 17.33
C VAL A 206 8.25 -6.42 18.73
N VAL A 207 9.19 -6.82 19.56
CA VAL A 207 8.97 -7.24 20.96
C VAL A 207 9.82 -6.46 21.95
#